data_AF-A0A831WQC3-F1
#
_entry.id   AF-A0A831WQC3-F1
#
_cell.length_a   1.000
_cell.length_b   1.000
_cell.length_c   1.000
_cell.angle_alpha   90.00
_cell.angle_beta   90.00
_cell.angle_gamma   90.00
#
_symmetry.space_group_name_H-M   'P 1'
#
loop_
_entity.id
_entity.type
_entity.pdbx_description
1 polymer ?
#
loop_
_entity_poly.entity_id
_entity_poly.type
_entity_poly.pdbx_seq_one_letter_code
_entity_poly.pdbx_strand_id
1 'polypeptide(L)'
;MLIKDFTLGGKIPVMGVLFINHNIENDSNPLKKVRYYKMIDVGSHPNLKEAILRCFLERLQEMTKEELMYHKEADVLYDFWINTVKKKYIGTEKVFKHFFRQYYYYGDLSFLEKGPIIRFERLKSIVNNDCLEDIRYIKNICKQNNWNIMVVNCTHKELKFPVVRVIIPPISTDSDPYTRSFIRSKSLEQQFEFLYEIKDFYYFIENSDWINDRRLIKKLLYNIEDALSRDLFSFEFNIQRGVFYQCINLFHILGFCNLAIKNYDEALKYLDFLNENIDKKFLKFRYYDTLYNPDFDHSIYSEYIKLIKNRDKSKNPHIFKFDSNPFQPRKGKIDEQLIAVLIKFTKSYF
;
A
#
# COMPACT_ATOMS: atom_id res chain seq x y z
N MET A 1 11.44 -10.99 -20.26
CA MET A 1 10.00 -10.64 -20.24
C MET A 1 9.24 -11.60 -21.14
N LEU A 2 7.96 -11.84 -20.88
CA LEU A 2 7.08 -12.66 -21.71
C LEU A 2 5.72 -11.98 -21.92
N ILE A 3 5.21 -11.96 -23.14
CA ILE A 3 3.85 -11.49 -23.45
C ILE A 3 2.89 -12.67 -23.33
N LYS A 4 1.77 -12.47 -22.64
CA LYS A 4 0.79 -13.51 -22.35
C LYS A 4 -0.58 -13.13 -22.92
N ASP A 5 -1.17 -14.08 -23.61
CA ASP A 5 -2.54 -13.99 -24.12
C ASP A 5 -3.52 -14.16 -22.96
N PHE A 6 -4.11 -13.04 -22.52
CA PHE A 6 -5.14 -13.01 -21.47
C PHE A 6 -6.52 -12.81 -22.10
N THR A 7 -6.67 -13.04 -23.41
CA THR A 7 -7.93 -12.82 -24.12
C THR A 7 -8.98 -13.89 -23.83
N LEU A 8 -8.60 -14.96 -23.14
CA LEU A 8 -9.45 -16.13 -22.85
C LEU A 8 -10.05 -16.75 -24.11
N GLY A 9 -9.22 -16.87 -25.16
CA GLY A 9 -9.65 -17.34 -26.48
C GLY A 9 -10.40 -16.28 -27.28
N GLY A 10 -9.98 -15.01 -27.20
CA GLY A 10 -10.58 -13.89 -27.93
C GLY A 10 -11.91 -13.37 -27.36
N LYS A 11 -12.27 -13.74 -26.12
CA LYS A 11 -13.50 -13.29 -25.44
C LYS A 11 -13.41 -11.87 -24.91
N ILE A 12 -12.22 -11.46 -24.46
CA ILE A 12 -11.96 -10.12 -23.92
C ILE A 12 -10.63 -9.57 -24.50
N PRO A 13 -10.50 -8.27 -24.74
CA PRO A 13 -9.31 -7.70 -25.35
C PRO A 13 -8.27 -7.36 -24.27
N VAL A 14 -7.65 -8.38 -23.68
CA VAL A 14 -6.73 -8.26 -22.54
C VAL A 14 -5.41 -8.96 -22.85
N MET A 15 -4.31 -8.29 -22.54
CA MET A 15 -2.95 -8.82 -22.66
C MET A 15 -2.24 -8.70 -21.31
N GLY A 16 -1.37 -9.66 -21.00
CA GLY A 16 -0.47 -9.61 -19.86
C GLY A 16 0.99 -9.50 -20.30
N VAL A 17 1.82 -8.80 -19.53
CA VAL A 17 3.28 -8.81 -19.69
C VAL A 17 3.91 -9.26 -18.38
N LEU A 18 4.54 -10.43 -18.41
CA LEU A 18 5.35 -10.94 -17.30
C LEU A 18 6.75 -10.35 -17.39
N PHE A 19 7.07 -9.46 -16.46
CA PHE A 19 8.40 -8.95 -16.22
C PHE A 19 9.17 -9.95 -15.35
N ILE A 20 10.38 -10.29 -15.78
CA ILE A 20 11.30 -11.16 -15.05
C ILE A 20 12.57 -10.35 -14.83
N ASN A 21 12.87 -10.01 -13.58
CA ASN A 21 14.07 -9.28 -13.21
C ASN A 21 15.20 -10.25 -12.86
N HIS A 22 16.02 -10.59 -13.86
CA HIS A 22 17.16 -11.49 -13.68
C HIS A 22 18.24 -10.96 -12.73
N ASN A 23 18.26 -9.66 -12.40
CA ASN A 23 19.16 -9.13 -11.38
C ASN A 23 18.78 -9.63 -9.97
N ILE A 24 17.53 -10.04 -9.75
CA ILE A 24 16.99 -10.44 -8.45
C ILE A 24 16.89 -11.97 -8.32
N GLU A 25 16.98 -12.71 -9.42
CA GLU A 25 16.81 -14.17 -9.49
C GLU A 25 17.63 -14.94 -8.45
N ASN A 26 18.88 -14.55 -8.27
CA ASN A 26 19.82 -15.17 -7.33
C ASN A 26 20.07 -14.32 -6.07
N ASP A 27 19.30 -13.24 -5.84
CA ASP A 27 19.47 -12.37 -4.69
C ASP A 27 19.19 -13.14 -3.37
N SER A 28 20.00 -12.91 -2.35
CA SER A 28 19.85 -13.56 -1.04
C SER A 28 18.69 -12.98 -0.22
N ASN A 29 18.20 -11.79 -0.57
CA ASN A 29 17.09 -11.13 0.07
C ASN A 29 15.74 -11.71 -0.42
N PRO A 30 15.04 -12.54 0.39
CA PRO A 30 13.77 -13.15 -0.01
C PRO A 30 12.67 -12.11 -0.21
N LEU A 31 12.74 -10.94 0.43
CA LEU A 31 11.75 -9.87 0.28
C LEU A 31 11.70 -9.36 -1.16
N LYS A 32 12.88 -9.19 -1.79
CA LYS A 32 12.95 -8.80 -3.21
C LYS A 32 12.42 -9.87 -4.14
N LYS A 33 12.75 -11.14 -3.87
CA LYS A 33 12.29 -12.26 -4.69
C LYS A 33 10.77 -12.33 -4.75
N VAL A 34 10.13 -12.23 -3.58
CA VAL A 34 8.67 -12.31 -3.45
C VAL A 34 7.97 -11.15 -4.16
N ARG A 35 8.56 -9.95 -4.18
CA ARG A 35 7.88 -8.74 -4.69
C ARG A 35 8.29 -8.33 -6.11
N TYR A 36 9.53 -8.59 -6.49
CA TYR A 36 10.15 -7.93 -7.64
C TYR A 36 10.85 -8.85 -8.65
N TYR A 37 11.01 -10.15 -8.34
CA TYR A 37 11.63 -11.07 -9.31
C TYR A 37 10.72 -11.32 -10.51
N LYS A 38 9.46 -11.69 -10.27
CA LYS A 38 8.45 -11.89 -11.30
C LYS A 38 7.24 -11.03 -11.01
N MET A 39 6.86 -10.22 -11.97
CA MET A 39 5.76 -9.27 -11.83
C MET A 39 4.93 -9.26 -13.10
N ILE A 40 3.61 -9.20 -12.96
CA ILE A 40 2.68 -9.23 -14.08
C ILE A 40 1.90 -7.92 -14.14
N ASP A 41 1.93 -7.26 -15.29
CA ASP A 41 1.04 -6.14 -15.58
C ASP A 41 0.05 -6.54 -16.66
N VAL A 42 -1.17 -6.05 -16.51
CA VAL A 42 -2.30 -6.40 -17.37
C VAL A 42 -2.86 -5.14 -18.01
N GLY A 43 -2.95 -5.16 -19.32
CA GLY A 43 -3.47 -4.06 -20.14
C GLY A 43 -4.66 -4.54 -20.95
N SER A 44 -5.62 -3.65 -21.15
CA SER A 44 -6.81 -3.93 -21.97
C SER A 44 -7.03 -2.83 -22.99
N HIS A 45 -7.23 -3.25 -24.24
CA HIS A 45 -7.58 -2.37 -25.35
C HIS A 45 -8.02 -3.22 -26.57
N PRO A 46 -9.06 -2.85 -27.34
CA PRO A 46 -9.47 -3.58 -28.55
C PRO A 46 -8.32 -3.84 -29.54
N ASN A 47 -7.45 -2.85 -29.72
CA ASN A 47 -6.15 -3.03 -30.35
C ASN A 47 -5.15 -3.67 -29.37
N LEU A 48 -4.79 -4.94 -29.59
CA LEU A 48 -3.94 -5.68 -28.65
C LEU A 48 -2.50 -5.14 -28.57
N LYS A 49 -2.02 -4.37 -29.56
CA LYS A 49 -0.73 -3.68 -29.46
C LYS A 49 -0.78 -2.56 -28.41
N GLU A 50 -1.87 -1.81 -28.37
CA GLU A 50 -2.11 -0.79 -27.33
C GLU A 50 -2.29 -1.44 -25.96
N ALA A 51 -2.94 -2.61 -25.89
CA ALA A 51 -3.06 -3.36 -24.64
C ALA A 51 -1.67 -3.74 -24.09
N ILE A 52 -0.76 -4.24 -24.93
CA ILE A 52 0.62 -4.54 -24.56
C ILE A 52 1.39 -3.27 -24.15
N LEU A 53 1.25 -2.19 -24.91
CA LEU A 53 1.91 -0.91 -24.62
C LEU A 53 1.50 -0.39 -23.23
N ARG A 54 0.22 -0.48 -22.89
CA ARG A 54 -0.29 -0.12 -21.55
C ARG A 54 0.36 -0.93 -20.44
N CYS A 55 0.63 -2.22 -20.62
CA CYS A 55 1.37 -3.01 -19.63
C CYS A 55 2.76 -2.43 -19.37
N PHE A 56 3.48 -2.02 -20.42
CA PHE A 56 4.81 -1.42 -20.28
C PHE A 56 4.76 -0.04 -19.63
N LEU A 57 3.81 0.80 -20.03
CA LEU A 57 3.67 2.15 -19.48
C LEU A 57 3.30 2.13 -18.00
N GLU A 58 2.38 1.25 -17.59
CA GLU A 58 2.00 1.07 -16.18
C GLU A 58 3.22 0.68 -15.32
N ARG A 59 4.06 -0.24 -15.83
CA ARG A 59 5.29 -0.66 -15.14
C ARG A 59 6.27 0.49 -14.93
N LEU A 60 6.47 1.27 -15.99
CA LEU A 60 7.46 2.33 -16.02
C LEU A 60 6.95 3.61 -15.35
N GLN A 61 5.65 3.70 -15.08
CA GLN A 61 5.05 4.87 -14.46
C GLN A 61 5.69 5.11 -13.09
N GLU A 62 6.23 6.32 -12.94
CA GLU A 62 6.88 6.84 -11.73
C GLU A 62 8.14 6.08 -11.27
N MET A 63 8.60 5.03 -11.94
CA MET A 63 9.81 4.29 -11.55
C MET A 63 11.06 4.75 -12.30
N THR A 64 12.16 4.94 -11.56
CA THR A 64 13.48 5.08 -12.18
C THR A 64 14.02 3.72 -12.62
N LYS A 65 15.02 3.75 -13.50
CA LYS A 65 15.72 2.54 -13.94
C LYS A 65 16.36 1.81 -12.75
N GLU A 66 16.97 2.56 -11.84
CA GLU A 66 17.67 2.00 -10.67
C GLU A 66 16.69 1.33 -9.70
N GLU A 67 15.52 1.93 -9.49
CA GLU A 67 14.45 1.34 -8.67
C GLU A 67 13.99 0.01 -9.28
N LEU A 68 13.67 0.00 -10.59
CA LEU A 68 13.21 -1.19 -11.31
C LEU A 68 14.24 -2.34 -11.29
N MET A 69 15.54 -2.00 -11.32
CA MET A 69 16.59 -3.01 -11.39
C MET A 69 16.94 -3.60 -10.02
N TYR A 70 17.02 -2.78 -8.97
CA TYR A 70 17.70 -3.16 -7.74
C TYR A 70 16.83 -3.18 -6.49
N HIS A 71 15.77 -2.36 -6.44
CA HIS A 71 14.89 -2.24 -5.27
C HIS A 71 15.65 -2.14 -3.94
N LYS A 72 16.59 -1.19 -3.85
CA LYS A 72 17.51 -1.02 -2.69
C LYS A 72 16.76 -0.77 -1.38
N GLU A 73 15.55 -0.23 -1.44
CA GLU A 73 14.65 -0.07 -0.31
C GLU A 73 14.37 -1.40 0.40
N ALA A 74 14.28 -2.51 -0.35
CA ALA A 74 14.07 -3.83 0.23
C ALA A 74 15.31 -4.32 0.99
N ASP A 75 16.51 -3.96 0.55
CA ASP A 75 17.75 -4.30 1.27
C ASP A 75 17.83 -3.55 2.59
N VAL A 76 17.59 -2.24 2.56
CA VAL A 76 17.62 -1.40 3.77
C VAL A 76 16.63 -1.92 4.82
N LEU A 77 15.40 -2.25 4.43
CA LEU A 77 14.40 -2.79 5.34
C LEU A 77 14.77 -4.19 5.84
N TYR A 78 15.19 -5.07 4.95
CA TYR A 78 15.51 -6.46 5.29
C TYR A 78 16.77 -6.56 6.17
N ASP A 79 17.84 -5.86 5.82
CA ASP A 79 19.07 -5.80 6.60
C ASP A 79 18.82 -5.20 7.98
N PHE A 80 18.03 -4.13 8.07
CA PHE A 80 17.64 -3.58 9.37
C PHE A 80 16.90 -4.64 10.21
N TRP A 81 15.88 -5.28 9.64
CA TRP A 81 15.06 -6.26 10.35
C TRP A 81 15.85 -7.49 10.81
N ILE A 82 16.66 -8.06 9.93
CA ILE A 82 17.41 -9.30 10.17
C ILE A 82 18.72 -9.03 10.91
N ASN A 83 19.51 -8.05 10.48
CA ASN A 83 20.87 -7.86 10.97
C ASN A 83 20.94 -6.91 12.17
N THR A 84 20.09 -5.89 12.22
CA THR A 84 20.10 -4.91 13.34
C THR A 84 19.17 -5.35 14.46
N VAL A 85 17.90 -5.60 14.14
CA VAL A 85 16.87 -5.97 15.12
C VAL A 85 16.91 -7.48 15.45
N LYS A 86 17.59 -8.30 14.63
CA LYS A 86 17.72 -9.76 14.85
C LYS A 86 16.37 -10.49 14.85
N LYS A 87 15.40 -9.99 14.07
CA LYS A 87 14.09 -10.64 13.89
C LYS A 87 14.15 -11.61 12.72
N LYS A 88 13.17 -12.52 12.68
CA LYS A 88 12.99 -13.43 11.54
C LYS A 88 12.05 -12.79 10.53
N TYR A 89 12.32 -12.99 9.25
CA TYR A 89 11.35 -12.78 8.19
C TYR A 89 10.73 -14.13 7.83
N ILE A 90 9.41 -14.22 7.93
CA ILE A 90 8.62 -15.42 7.64
C ILE A 90 8.12 -15.36 6.19
N GLY A 91 7.84 -14.17 5.68
CA GLY A 91 7.22 -13.97 4.37
C GLY A 91 5.70 -14.01 4.43
N THR A 92 5.08 -13.55 3.34
CA THR A 92 3.63 -13.49 3.22
C THR A 92 3.07 -14.85 2.79
N GLU A 93 2.13 -15.39 3.57
CA GLU A 93 1.33 -16.56 3.14
C GLU A 93 0.24 -16.16 2.14
N LYS A 94 -0.10 -14.86 2.08
CA LYS A 94 -1.14 -14.35 1.18
C LYS A 94 -0.55 -14.09 -0.19
N VAL A 95 -1.16 -14.77 -1.15
CA VAL A 95 -0.76 -14.75 -2.55
C VAL A 95 -1.26 -13.48 -3.25
N PHE A 96 -2.25 -12.76 -2.71
CA PHE A 96 -2.84 -11.59 -3.34
C PHE A 96 -3.27 -10.52 -2.31
N LYS A 97 -2.84 -9.25 -2.50
CA LYS A 97 -3.39 -8.06 -1.82
C LYS A 97 -4.13 -7.15 -2.82
N HIS A 98 -5.41 -6.89 -2.57
CA HIS A 98 -6.34 -6.29 -3.55
C HIS A 98 -6.92 -4.92 -3.16
N PHE A 99 -6.65 -4.39 -1.95
CA PHE A 99 -7.34 -3.18 -1.47
C PHE A 99 -6.75 -1.85 -1.92
N PHE A 100 -5.61 -1.88 -2.58
CA PHE A 100 -5.00 -0.70 -3.15
C PHE A 100 -5.06 -0.81 -4.67
N ARG A 101 -4.98 0.34 -5.37
CA ARG A 101 -4.88 0.41 -6.85
C ARG A 101 -3.84 -0.56 -7.42
N GLN A 102 -2.89 -0.98 -6.60
CA GLN A 102 -1.83 -1.90 -6.91
C GLN A 102 -2.26 -3.32 -6.54
N TYR A 103 -2.68 -4.08 -7.55
CA TYR A 103 -3.02 -5.50 -7.43
C TYR A 103 -1.74 -6.33 -7.30
N TYR A 104 -1.24 -6.51 -6.09
CA TYR A 104 0.00 -7.26 -5.86
C TYR A 104 -0.28 -8.73 -5.64
N TYR A 105 0.24 -9.56 -6.55
CA TYR A 105 0.34 -11.00 -6.36
C TYR A 105 1.75 -11.36 -5.89
N TYR A 106 1.87 -11.96 -4.71
CA TYR A 106 3.15 -12.35 -4.09
C TYR A 106 3.46 -13.84 -4.23
N GLY A 107 2.62 -14.59 -4.95
CA GLY A 107 2.85 -15.99 -5.25
C GLY A 107 3.86 -16.22 -6.36
N ASP A 108 4.17 -17.50 -6.58
CA ASP A 108 4.99 -17.92 -7.69
C ASP A 108 4.25 -17.72 -9.04
N LEU A 109 4.77 -16.82 -9.87
CA LEU A 109 4.28 -16.56 -11.22
C LEU A 109 4.93 -17.46 -12.28
N SER A 110 5.78 -18.43 -11.91
CA SER A 110 6.47 -19.31 -12.87
C SER A 110 5.51 -20.16 -13.71
N PHE A 111 4.27 -20.37 -13.24
CA PHE A 111 3.25 -21.04 -14.04
C PHE A 111 2.93 -20.27 -15.33
N LEU A 112 3.05 -18.93 -15.32
CA LEU A 112 2.81 -18.10 -16.50
C LEU A 112 3.87 -18.34 -17.58
N GLU A 113 5.07 -18.83 -17.25
CA GLU A 113 6.12 -19.10 -18.25
C GLU A 113 5.81 -20.31 -19.13
N LYS A 114 4.93 -21.18 -18.65
CA LYS A 114 4.52 -22.41 -19.34
C LYS A 114 3.45 -22.12 -20.41
N GLY A 115 3.21 -23.11 -21.27
CA GLY A 115 2.15 -23.08 -22.30
C GLY A 115 2.68 -22.92 -23.73
N PRO A 116 1.80 -23.08 -24.72
CA PRO A 116 2.18 -23.01 -26.13
C PRO A 116 2.53 -21.58 -26.55
N ILE A 117 3.51 -21.46 -27.45
CA ILE A 117 3.78 -20.20 -28.15
C ILE A 117 2.79 -20.10 -29.31
N ILE A 118 2.01 -19.01 -29.32
CA ILE A 118 1.10 -18.68 -30.41
C ILE A 118 1.62 -17.46 -31.18
N ARG A 119 1.31 -17.41 -32.47
CA ARG A 119 1.58 -16.23 -33.29
C ARG A 119 0.60 -15.12 -32.92
N PHE A 120 1.11 -13.92 -32.66
CA PHE A 120 0.30 -12.77 -32.24
C PHE A 120 -0.79 -12.42 -33.26
N GLU A 121 -0.50 -12.60 -34.55
CA GLU A 121 -1.42 -12.33 -35.67
C GLU A 121 -2.65 -13.25 -35.68
N ARG A 122 -2.60 -14.37 -34.95
CA ARG A 122 -3.76 -15.27 -34.80
C ARG A 122 -4.77 -14.75 -33.77
N LEU A 123 -4.41 -13.75 -32.97
CA LEU A 123 -5.29 -13.17 -31.98
C LEU A 123 -6.23 -12.16 -32.64
N LYS A 124 -7.48 -12.16 -32.17
CA LYS A 124 -8.47 -11.18 -32.60
C LYS A 124 -8.12 -9.81 -32.02
N SER A 125 -7.51 -8.97 -32.85
CA SER A 125 -7.22 -7.57 -32.55
C SER A 125 -8.06 -6.67 -33.43
N ILE A 126 -8.67 -5.64 -32.85
CA ILE A 126 -9.41 -4.64 -33.60
C ILE A 126 -8.55 -3.39 -33.70
N VAL A 127 -8.18 -3.05 -34.93
CA VAL A 127 -7.44 -1.83 -35.24
C VAL A 127 -8.39 -0.93 -36.01
N ASN A 128 -9.02 -0.01 -35.28
CA ASN A 128 -9.81 1.06 -35.85
C ASN A 128 -9.42 2.37 -35.13
N ASN A 129 -9.68 3.51 -35.76
CA ASN A 129 -9.41 4.84 -35.19
C ASN A 129 -10.70 5.55 -34.75
N ASP A 130 -11.74 4.79 -34.37
CA ASP A 130 -13.05 5.29 -33.98
C ASP A 130 -13.48 4.74 -32.61
N CYS A 131 -13.46 5.60 -31.60
CA CYS A 131 -13.89 5.25 -30.25
C CYS A 131 -15.34 4.73 -30.18
N LEU A 132 -16.23 5.13 -31.11
CA LEU A 132 -17.60 4.61 -31.13
C LEU A 132 -17.65 3.15 -31.57
N GLU A 133 -16.81 2.75 -32.53
CA GLU A 133 -16.67 1.35 -32.93
C GLU A 133 -16.07 0.51 -31.80
N ASP A 134 -15.08 1.04 -31.08
CA ASP A 134 -14.54 0.37 -29.88
C ASP A 134 -15.64 0.16 -28.82
N ILE A 135 -16.47 1.18 -28.56
CA ILE A 135 -17.60 1.05 -27.63
C ILE A 135 -18.60 -0.01 -28.13
N ARG A 136 -18.95 -0.01 -29.44
CA ARG A 136 -19.83 -1.04 -30.02
C ARG A 136 -19.25 -2.43 -29.85
N TYR A 137 -17.94 -2.60 -30.04
CA TYR A 137 -17.25 -3.85 -29.83
C TYR A 137 -17.34 -4.34 -28.37
N ILE A 138 -17.05 -3.47 -27.40
CA ILE A 138 -17.17 -3.83 -25.98
C ILE A 138 -18.62 -4.17 -25.60
N LYS A 139 -19.60 -3.43 -26.12
CA LYS A 139 -21.03 -3.74 -25.93
C LYS A 139 -21.39 -5.12 -26.49
N ASN A 140 -20.84 -5.48 -27.65
CA ASN A 140 -21.05 -6.80 -28.25
C ASN A 140 -20.44 -7.92 -27.41
N ILE A 141 -19.23 -7.73 -26.86
CA ILE A 141 -18.63 -8.68 -25.90
C ILE A 141 -19.56 -8.88 -24.70
N CYS A 142 -20.03 -7.79 -24.09
CA CYS A 142 -20.91 -7.87 -22.93
C CYS A 142 -22.23 -8.59 -23.28
N LYS A 143 -22.84 -8.28 -24.43
CA LYS A 143 -24.04 -8.96 -24.93
C LYS A 143 -23.81 -10.46 -25.12
N GLN A 144 -22.70 -10.86 -25.74
CA GLN A 144 -22.35 -12.27 -25.98
C GLN A 144 -22.16 -13.06 -24.67
N ASN A 145 -21.67 -12.40 -23.62
CA ASN A 145 -21.47 -13.02 -22.31
C ASN A 145 -22.65 -12.82 -21.35
N ASN A 146 -23.77 -12.24 -21.82
CA ASN A 146 -24.93 -11.89 -20.99
C ASN A 146 -24.56 -11.01 -19.79
N TRP A 147 -23.64 -10.06 -20.00
CA TRP A 147 -23.22 -9.08 -18.99
C TRP A 147 -24.01 -7.78 -19.14
N ASN A 148 -24.68 -7.38 -18.06
CA ASN A 148 -25.31 -6.08 -17.97
C ASN A 148 -24.25 -4.97 -17.94
N ILE A 149 -24.53 -3.85 -18.61
CA ILE A 149 -23.68 -2.66 -18.58
C ILE A 149 -24.51 -1.49 -18.05
N MET A 150 -23.98 -0.79 -17.05
CA MET A 150 -24.51 0.48 -16.55
C MET A 150 -23.48 1.57 -16.81
N VAL A 151 -23.93 2.73 -17.28
CA VAL A 151 -23.08 3.90 -17.52
C VAL A 151 -23.66 5.07 -16.75
N VAL A 152 -22.88 5.63 -15.83
CA VAL A 152 -23.25 6.81 -15.05
C VAL A 152 -22.48 7.99 -15.61
N ASN A 153 -23.18 9.04 -16.01
CA ASN A 153 -22.56 10.29 -16.40
C ASN A 153 -22.11 11.05 -15.14
N CYS A 154 -20.81 11.27 -15.01
CA CYS A 154 -20.17 11.98 -13.91
C CYS A 154 -19.56 13.32 -14.37
N THR A 155 -19.96 13.82 -15.54
CA THR A 155 -19.50 15.11 -16.07
C THR A 155 -19.87 16.23 -15.11
N HIS A 156 -18.88 16.95 -14.61
CA HIS A 156 -19.08 18.10 -13.74
C HIS A 156 -19.76 19.23 -14.53
N LYS A 157 -20.77 19.89 -13.94
CA LYS A 157 -21.61 20.87 -14.66
C LYS A 157 -20.81 22.07 -15.17
N GLU A 158 -19.84 22.50 -14.38
CA GLU A 158 -18.98 23.66 -14.61
C GLU A 158 -17.77 23.31 -15.47
N LEU A 159 -17.02 22.25 -15.12
CA LEU A 159 -15.82 21.86 -15.87
C LEU A 159 -16.15 21.32 -17.26
N LYS A 160 -17.35 20.73 -17.43
CA LYS A 160 -17.85 20.16 -18.70
C LYS A 160 -16.92 19.13 -19.35
N PHE A 161 -15.93 18.63 -18.62
CA PHE A 161 -15.05 17.56 -19.06
C PHE A 161 -15.82 16.22 -18.99
N PRO A 162 -15.96 15.47 -20.10
CA PRO A 162 -16.72 14.23 -20.11
C PRO A 162 -16.11 13.19 -19.18
N VAL A 163 -16.85 12.81 -18.15
CA VAL A 163 -16.47 11.73 -17.23
C VAL A 163 -17.61 10.76 -17.12
N VAL A 164 -17.31 9.47 -17.26
CA VAL A 164 -18.30 8.40 -17.08
C VAL A 164 -17.75 7.36 -16.12
N ARG A 165 -18.64 6.79 -15.30
CA ARG A 165 -18.38 5.57 -14.55
C ARG A 165 -19.13 4.42 -15.22
N VAL A 166 -18.38 3.43 -15.70
CA VAL A 166 -18.94 2.22 -16.32
C VAL A 166 -18.92 1.09 -15.30
N ILE A 167 -20.04 0.41 -15.13
CA ILE A 167 -20.21 -0.70 -14.20
C ILE A 167 -20.76 -1.89 -14.97
N ILE A 168 -20.01 -2.99 -15.00
CA ILE A 168 -20.37 -4.26 -15.62
C ILE A 168 -20.41 -5.30 -14.49
N PRO A 169 -21.55 -5.52 -13.81
CA PRO A 169 -21.60 -6.23 -12.52
C PRO A 169 -20.90 -7.59 -12.45
N PRO A 170 -20.85 -8.42 -13.52
CA PRO A 170 -20.09 -9.67 -13.50
C PRO A 170 -18.56 -9.52 -13.47
N ILE A 171 -18.00 -8.37 -13.88
CA ILE A 171 -16.54 -8.15 -13.99
C ILE A 171 -16.02 -6.85 -13.35
N SER A 172 -16.79 -5.76 -13.34
CA SER A 172 -16.48 -4.48 -12.66
C SER A 172 -16.70 -4.57 -11.15
N THR A 173 -16.42 -5.73 -10.60
CA THR A 173 -17.05 -6.15 -9.35
C THR A 173 -16.37 -5.54 -8.14
N ASP A 174 -17.17 -5.32 -7.10
CA ASP A 174 -16.75 -5.30 -5.69
C ASP A 174 -16.38 -6.74 -5.19
N SER A 175 -16.07 -7.67 -6.10
CA SER A 175 -16.14 -9.13 -5.88
C SER A 175 -14.83 -9.88 -5.98
N ASP A 176 -13.74 -9.22 -5.67
CA ASP A 176 -12.69 -9.98 -5.02
C ASP A 176 -13.23 -10.51 -3.66
N PRO A 177 -13.06 -11.81 -3.33
CA PRO A 177 -13.32 -12.35 -1.98
C PRO A 177 -12.89 -11.43 -0.84
N TYR A 178 -11.82 -10.65 -1.03
CA TYR A 178 -11.34 -9.71 -0.03
C TYR A 178 -12.28 -8.49 0.14
N THR A 179 -12.71 -7.82 -0.93
CA THR A 179 -13.73 -6.73 -0.86
C THR A 179 -15.06 -7.22 -0.31
N ARG A 180 -15.47 -8.45 -0.65
CA ARG A 180 -16.64 -9.07 0.00
C ARG A 180 -16.42 -9.29 1.49
N SER A 181 -15.25 -9.77 1.91
CA SER A 181 -14.93 -9.98 3.33
C SER A 181 -14.88 -8.66 4.08
N PHE A 182 -14.30 -7.62 3.48
CA PHE A 182 -14.30 -6.27 4.02
C PHE A 182 -15.72 -5.70 4.15
N ILE A 183 -16.54 -5.76 3.11
CA ILE A 183 -17.94 -5.27 3.15
C ILE A 183 -18.79 -6.10 4.13
N ARG A 184 -18.55 -7.42 4.23
CA ARG A 184 -19.29 -8.33 5.12
C ARG A 184 -18.83 -8.28 6.57
N SER A 185 -17.69 -7.67 6.85
CA SER A 185 -17.22 -7.51 8.21
C SER A 185 -18.25 -6.70 9.01
N LYS A 186 -18.49 -7.12 10.25
CA LYS A 186 -19.62 -6.63 11.05
C LYS A 186 -19.27 -5.39 11.88
N SER A 187 -17.99 -5.04 11.96
CA SER A 187 -17.49 -3.90 12.73
C SER A 187 -16.33 -3.20 12.03
N LEU A 188 -16.15 -1.91 12.34
CA LEU A 188 -14.99 -1.12 11.90
C LEU A 188 -13.67 -1.76 12.35
N GLU A 189 -13.65 -2.40 13.52
CA GLU A 189 -12.50 -3.14 14.02
C GLU A 189 -12.11 -4.29 13.09
N GLN A 190 -13.08 -5.11 12.66
CA GLN A 190 -12.81 -6.21 11.74
C GLN A 190 -12.33 -5.71 10.37
N GLN A 191 -12.88 -4.60 9.88
CA GLN A 191 -12.40 -3.93 8.66
C GLN A 191 -10.95 -3.51 8.81
N PHE A 192 -10.63 -2.89 9.94
CA PHE A 192 -9.33 -2.34 10.21
C PHE A 192 -8.25 -3.43 10.37
N GLU A 193 -8.52 -4.46 11.19
CA GLU A 193 -7.63 -5.61 11.32
C GLU A 193 -7.43 -6.34 10.00
N PHE A 194 -8.47 -6.41 9.17
CA PHE A 194 -8.38 -7.04 7.86
C PHE A 194 -7.49 -6.25 6.88
N LEU A 195 -7.59 -4.92 6.89
CA LEU A 195 -6.80 -4.02 6.02
C LEU A 195 -5.31 -4.02 6.39
N TYR A 196 -5.01 -3.89 7.69
CA TYR A 196 -3.64 -3.69 8.15
C TYR A 196 -2.97 -4.98 8.62
N GLU A 197 -3.75 -6.04 8.86
CA GLU A 197 -3.25 -7.37 9.26
C GLU A 197 -2.47 -7.36 10.59
N ILE A 198 -2.68 -6.33 11.40
CA ILE A 198 -2.14 -6.21 12.75
C ILE A 198 -3.29 -6.51 13.72
N LYS A 199 -3.12 -7.58 14.48
CA LYS A 199 -4.15 -8.04 15.42
C LYS A 199 -4.38 -7.02 16.53
N ASP A 200 -5.65 -6.87 16.95
CA ASP A 200 -6.12 -5.96 18.00
C ASP A 200 -5.77 -4.48 17.74
N PHE A 201 -5.32 -4.12 16.54
CA PHE A 201 -4.64 -2.84 16.34
C PHE A 201 -5.62 -1.65 16.41
N TYR A 202 -6.87 -1.87 16.00
CA TYR A 202 -7.94 -0.90 16.16
C TYR A 202 -8.18 -0.50 17.62
N TYR A 203 -8.11 -1.46 18.56
CA TYR A 203 -8.24 -1.16 19.99
C TYR A 203 -7.17 -0.17 20.46
N PHE A 204 -5.91 -0.38 20.07
CA PHE A 204 -4.81 0.50 20.45
C PHE A 204 -4.93 1.91 19.85
N ILE A 205 -5.54 2.00 18.68
CA ILE A 205 -5.78 3.27 17.99
C ILE A 205 -6.88 4.09 18.66
N GLU A 206 -7.95 3.44 19.10
CA GLU A 206 -9.13 4.12 19.65
C GLU A 206 -9.03 4.36 21.16
N ASN A 207 -8.32 3.51 21.90
CA ASN A 207 -8.28 3.56 23.37
C ASN A 207 -6.93 4.05 23.90
N SER A 208 -6.91 4.62 25.11
CA SER A 208 -5.70 5.18 25.74
C SER A 208 -5.28 4.46 27.03
N ASP A 209 -6.07 3.50 27.49
CA ASP A 209 -5.82 2.71 28.70
C ASP A 209 -4.58 1.81 28.59
N TRP A 210 -4.22 1.39 27.38
CA TRP A 210 -3.05 0.55 27.12
C TRP A 210 -1.70 1.23 27.37
N ILE A 211 -1.66 2.55 27.28
CA ILE A 211 -0.43 3.34 27.15
C ILE A 211 0.52 3.18 28.35
N ASN A 212 -0.05 2.93 29.54
CA ASN A 212 0.71 2.68 30.76
C ASN A 212 0.58 1.22 31.26
N ASP A 213 -0.13 0.36 30.52
CA ASP A 213 -0.24 -1.06 30.81
C ASP A 213 0.85 -1.85 30.06
N ARG A 214 1.86 -2.30 30.81
CA ARG A 214 2.99 -3.05 30.27
C ARG A 214 2.58 -4.34 29.54
N ARG A 215 1.48 -4.99 29.95
CA ARG A 215 0.98 -6.21 29.30
C ARG A 215 0.40 -5.87 27.94
N LEU A 216 -0.40 -4.81 27.85
CA LEU A 216 -0.99 -4.37 26.60
C LEU A 216 0.05 -3.81 25.62
N ILE A 217 1.04 -3.06 26.11
CA ILE A 217 2.17 -2.61 25.27
C ILE A 217 2.94 -3.80 24.69
N LYS A 218 3.25 -4.82 25.49
CA LYS A 218 3.93 -6.04 24.99
C LYS A 218 3.08 -6.77 23.95
N LYS A 219 1.76 -6.79 24.12
CA LYS A 219 0.82 -7.37 23.15
C LYS A 219 0.88 -6.61 21.82
N LEU A 220 0.82 -5.28 21.86
CA LEU A 220 0.95 -4.43 20.66
C LEU A 220 2.29 -4.66 19.94
N LEU A 221 3.40 -4.65 20.69
CA LEU A 221 4.73 -4.90 20.16
C LEU A 221 4.80 -6.24 19.42
N TYR A 222 4.32 -7.32 20.06
CA TYR A 222 4.26 -8.64 19.44
C TYR A 222 3.42 -8.63 18.16
N ASN A 223 2.21 -8.06 18.21
CA ASN A 223 1.29 -8.04 17.06
C ASN A 223 1.88 -7.26 15.86
N ILE A 224 2.58 -6.15 16.10
CA ILE A 224 3.26 -5.39 15.05
C ILE A 224 4.45 -6.17 14.49
N GLU A 225 5.30 -6.75 15.34
CA GLU A 225 6.46 -7.50 14.88
C GLU A 225 6.05 -8.74 14.07
N ASP A 226 4.99 -9.42 14.51
CA ASP A 226 4.40 -10.55 13.82
C ASP A 226 3.88 -10.14 12.43
N ALA A 227 3.16 -9.02 12.31
CA ALA A 227 2.73 -8.49 11.01
C ALA A 227 3.91 -8.12 10.09
N LEU A 228 4.90 -7.40 10.61
CA LEU A 228 6.09 -7.01 9.86
C LEU A 228 6.95 -8.20 9.43
N SER A 229 7.00 -9.27 10.23
CA SER A 229 7.70 -10.50 9.86
C SER A 229 7.13 -11.18 8.60
N ARG A 230 5.86 -10.91 8.29
CA ARG A 230 5.18 -11.40 7.08
C ARG A 230 5.27 -10.42 5.93
N ASP A 231 5.16 -9.13 6.20
CA ASP A 231 5.19 -8.09 5.17
C ASP A 231 5.88 -6.80 5.63
N LEU A 232 7.20 -6.76 5.48
CA LEU A 232 8.04 -5.65 5.94
C LEU A 232 7.72 -4.31 5.28
N PHE A 233 7.15 -4.31 4.07
CA PHE A 233 6.78 -3.08 3.37
C PHE A 233 5.48 -2.46 3.89
N SER A 234 4.70 -3.20 4.69
CA SER A 234 3.52 -2.67 5.39
C SER A 234 3.90 -1.97 6.70
N PHE A 235 5.14 -1.48 6.82
CA PHE A 235 5.61 -0.72 7.98
C PHE A 235 4.97 0.66 8.10
N GLU A 236 4.27 1.11 7.08
CA GLU A 236 3.60 2.40 7.07
C GLU A 236 2.19 2.27 6.50
N PHE A 237 1.25 3.00 7.09
CA PHE A 237 -0.08 3.15 6.52
C PHE A 237 -0.76 4.43 6.97
N ASN A 238 -1.79 4.80 6.21
CA ASN A 238 -2.55 6.03 6.39
C ASN A 238 -3.88 5.71 7.03
N ILE A 239 -4.18 6.40 8.12
CA ILE A 239 -5.52 6.42 8.71
C ILE A 239 -6.19 7.72 8.29
N GLN A 240 -7.33 7.60 7.63
CA GLN A 240 -8.19 8.74 7.34
C GLN A 240 -9.13 8.97 8.54
N ARG A 241 -9.07 10.16 9.14
CA ARG A 241 -9.95 10.61 10.23
C ARG A 241 -10.71 11.86 9.77
N GLY A 242 -11.79 11.66 9.01
CA GLY A 242 -12.52 12.75 8.37
C GLY A 242 -11.70 13.42 7.27
N VAL A 243 -11.36 14.69 7.47
CA VAL A 243 -10.52 15.49 6.55
C VAL A 243 -9.02 15.37 6.83
N PHE A 244 -8.65 14.67 7.92
CA PHE A 244 -7.25 14.49 8.31
C PHE A 244 -6.73 13.13 7.85
N TYR A 245 -5.49 13.13 7.37
CA TYR A 245 -4.73 11.92 7.12
C TYR A 245 -3.60 11.84 8.15
N GLN A 246 -3.54 10.73 8.86
CA GLN A 246 -2.44 10.41 9.77
C GLN A 246 -1.63 9.27 9.17
N CYS A 247 -0.37 9.55 8.86
CA CYS A 247 0.60 8.52 8.54
C CYS A 247 1.10 7.87 9.83
N ILE A 248 1.01 6.54 9.93
CA ILE A 248 1.54 5.77 11.05
C ILE A 248 2.68 4.91 10.54
N ASN A 249 3.87 5.13 11.11
CA ASN A 249 5.05 4.30 10.90
C ASN A 249 5.21 3.31 12.05
N LEU A 250 5.16 2.02 11.76
CA LEU A 250 5.22 0.94 12.74
C LEU A 250 6.57 0.83 13.44
N PHE A 251 7.69 1.17 12.78
CA PHE A 251 8.99 1.22 13.47
C PHE A 251 9.02 2.30 14.54
N HIS A 252 8.28 3.39 14.35
CA HIS A 252 8.14 4.42 15.37
C HIS A 252 7.40 3.87 16.60
N ILE A 253 6.29 3.18 16.36
CA ILE A 253 5.52 2.52 17.43
C ILE A 253 6.35 1.46 18.15
N LEU A 254 7.16 0.67 17.43
CA LEU A 254 8.05 -0.33 18.02
C LEU A 254 9.13 0.31 18.88
N GLY A 255 9.76 1.40 18.42
CA GLY A 255 10.69 2.19 19.20
C GLY A 255 10.04 2.65 20.51
N PHE A 256 8.85 3.25 20.43
CA PHE A 256 8.10 3.70 21.61
C PHE A 256 7.70 2.59 22.57
N CYS A 257 7.14 1.50 22.06
CA CYS A 257 6.72 0.38 22.89
C CYS A 257 7.91 -0.20 23.66
N ASN A 258 9.08 -0.31 23.00
CA ASN A 258 10.31 -0.75 23.64
C ASN A 258 10.78 0.24 24.74
N LEU A 259 10.70 1.55 24.51
CA LEU A 259 10.98 2.54 25.57
C LEU A 259 10.07 2.39 26.78
N ALA A 260 8.77 2.25 26.54
CA ALA A 260 7.75 2.15 27.58
C ALA A 260 7.98 0.95 28.51
N ILE A 261 8.46 -0.16 27.96
CA ILE A 261 8.77 -1.38 28.72
C ILE A 261 10.22 -1.43 29.24
N LYS A 262 10.97 -0.34 29.07
CA LYS A 262 12.38 -0.15 29.45
C LYS A 262 13.37 -1.05 28.69
N ASN A 263 13.09 -1.37 27.44
CA ASN A 263 13.99 -2.04 26.51
C ASN A 263 14.72 -1.00 25.64
N TYR A 264 15.65 -0.27 26.23
CA TYR A 264 16.28 0.89 25.60
C TYR A 264 17.13 0.53 24.37
N ASP A 265 17.87 -0.59 24.43
CA ASP A 265 18.74 -1.02 23.33
C ASP A 265 17.92 -1.29 22.08
N GLU A 266 16.79 -1.99 22.21
CA GLU A 266 15.92 -2.27 21.08
C GLU A 266 15.22 -1.01 20.58
N ALA A 267 14.78 -0.13 21.48
CA ALA A 267 14.20 1.14 21.10
C ALA A 267 15.17 2.01 20.28
N LEU A 268 16.43 2.08 20.69
CA LEU A 268 17.47 2.84 19.99
C LEU A 268 17.67 2.35 18.56
N LYS A 269 17.65 1.04 18.33
CA LYS A 269 17.76 0.49 16.97
C LYS A 269 16.68 1.03 16.02
N TYR A 270 15.43 1.03 16.45
CA TYR A 270 14.32 1.54 15.65
C TYR A 270 14.41 3.06 15.44
N LEU A 271 14.72 3.82 16.49
CA LEU A 271 14.79 5.27 16.41
C LEU A 271 15.99 5.74 15.58
N ASP A 272 17.16 5.14 15.74
CA ASP A 272 18.34 5.43 14.92
C ASP A 272 18.07 5.09 13.45
N PHE A 273 17.44 3.95 13.16
CA PHE A 273 17.02 3.60 11.80
C PHE A 273 16.10 4.66 11.17
N LEU A 274 15.09 5.12 11.91
CA LEU A 274 14.19 6.17 11.43
C LEU A 274 14.95 7.47 11.17
N ASN A 275 15.84 7.88 12.09
CA ASN A 275 16.61 9.12 11.99
C ASN A 275 17.61 9.08 10.81
N GLU A 276 18.29 7.96 10.58
CA GLU A 276 19.25 7.79 9.49
C GLU A 276 18.62 7.77 8.09
N ASN A 277 17.32 7.46 8.01
CA ASN A 277 16.64 7.28 6.73
C ASN A 277 15.50 8.28 6.49
N ILE A 278 15.33 9.27 7.37
CA ILE A 278 14.24 10.26 7.34
C ILE A 278 14.19 11.09 6.04
N ASP A 279 15.35 11.41 5.49
CA ASP A 279 15.48 12.21 4.26
C ASP A 279 15.59 11.38 2.99
N LYS A 280 15.68 10.05 3.13
CA LYS A 280 15.91 9.19 1.97
C LYS A 280 14.62 9.03 1.19
N LYS A 281 14.66 9.49 -0.07
CA LYS A 281 13.53 9.50 -1.02
C LYS A 281 12.81 8.15 -1.17
N PHE A 282 13.50 7.04 -0.92
CA PHE A 282 12.92 5.69 -1.04
C PHE A 282 12.12 5.24 0.20
N LEU A 283 12.21 5.94 1.33
CA LEU A 283 11.22 5.84 2.42
C LEU A 283 10.14 6.92 2.32
N LYS A 284 10.37 7.99 1.53
CA LYS A 284 9.31 8.89 1.07
C LYS A 284 8.50 8.22 -0.03
N PHE A 285 7.63 7.27 0.31
CA PHE A 285 6.81 6.61 -0.69
C PHE A 285 5.79 7.55 -1.35
N ARG A 286 5.62 7.31 -2.65
CA ARG A 286 4.79 8.03 -3.63
C ARG A 286 3.32 8.04 -3.21
N TYR A 287 2.87 9.13 -2.61
CA TYR A 287 1.53 9.75 -2.71
C TYR A 287 1.47 11.09 -1.93
N TYR A 288 2.62 11.58 -1.44
CA TYR A 288 2.69 12.50 -0.30
C TYR A 288 3.07 13.95 -0.58
N ASP A 289 2.92 14.42 -1.82
CA ASP A 289 3.07 15.86 -2.10
C ASP A 289 1.77 16.67 -1.91
N THR A 290 0.65 16.06 -1.49
CA THR A 290 -0.64 16.78 -1.42
C THR A 290 -1.23 17.08 -0.04
N LEU A 291 -0.75 16.48 1.05
CA LEU A 291 -1.17 16.87 2.41
C LEU A 291 -0.03 16.59 3.40
N TYR A 292 1.04 17.38 3.30
CA TYR A 292 1.91 17.56 4.46
C TYR A 292 1.02 18.02 5.62
N ASN A 293 1.05 17.30 6.73
CA ASN A 293 0.82 17.95 8.01
C ASN A 293 2.15 18.65 8.35
N PRO A 294 2.30 19.97 8.13
CA PRO A 294 3.54 20.69 8.43
C PRO A 294 3.93 20.62 9.92
N ASP A 295 3.06 20.08 10.78
CA ASP A 295 3.27 20.05 12.23
C ASP A 295 3.95 18.77 12.74
N PHE A 296 4.32 17.81 11.88
CA PHE A 296 5.11 16.66 12.34
C PHE A 296 6.59 17.02 12.42
N ASP A 297 6.98 17.60 13.55
CA ASP A 297 8.36 18.01 13.81
C ASP A 297 9.27 16.79 13.99
N HIS A 298 10.03 16.48 12.93
CA HIS A 298 11.03 15.42 12.91
C HIS A 298 12.18 15.64 13.91
N SER A 299 12.38 16.86 14.41
CA SER A 299 13.38 17.15 15.45
C SER A 299 13.13 16.36 16.74
N ILE A 300 11.88 15.95 16.98
CA ILE A 300 11.49 15.20 18.18
C ILE A 300 12.20 13.85 18.28
N TYR A 301 12.52 13.20 17.14
CA TYR A 301 13.24 11.92 17.14
C TYR A 301 14.70 12.10 17.56
N SER A 302 15.35 13.12 17.00
CA SER A 302 16.71 13.50 17.38
C SER A 302 16.78 13.86 18.86
N GLU A 303 15.76 14.53 19.40
CA GLU A 303 15.66 14.81 20.83
C GLU A 303 15.47 13.53 21.66
N TYR A 304 14.55 12.64 21.28
CA TYR A 304 14.37 11.36 21.98
C TYR A 304 15.64 10.50 21.97
N ILE A 305 16.31 10.37 20.82
CA ILE A 305 17.57 9.63 20.70
C ILE A 305 18.63 10.24 21.61
N LYS A 306 18.79 11.57 21.61
CA LYS A 306 19.70 12.27 22.51
C LYS A 306 19.36 12.00 23.97
N LEU A 307 18.08 12.10 24.35
CA LEU A 307 17.63 11.84 25.72
C LEU A 307 17.92 10.39 26.15
N ILE A 308 17.70 9.41 25.28
CA ILE A 308 17.98 8.00 25.58
C ILE A 308 19.48 7.75 25.68
N LYS A 309 20.28 8.23 24.72
CA LYS A 309 21.75 8.07 24.72
C LYS A 309 22.42 8.80 25.89
N ASN A 310 21.87 9.93 26.33
CA ASN A 310 22.38 10.68 27.48
C ASN A 310 21.97 10.07 28.83
N ARG A 311 20.91 9.25 28.89
CA ARG A 311 20.45 8.60 30.14
C ARG A 311 21.43 7.57 30.68
N ASP A 312 22.33 7.04 29.84
CA ASP A 312 23.42 6.16 30.28
C ASP A 312 24.43 6.87 31.22
N LYS A 313 24.33 8.21 31.38
CA LYS A 313 25.22 9.01 32.22
C LYS A 313 24.60 9.56 33.51
N SER A 314 23.29 9.46 33.73
CA SER A 314 22.63 10.00 34.93
C SER A 314 21.78 8.95 35.63
N LYS A 315 22.12 8.65 36.89
CA LYS A 315 21.54 7.61 37.77
C LYS A 315 20.06 7.78 38.16
N ASN A 316 19.25 8.50 37.39
CA ASN A 316 17.81 8.64 37.66
C ASN A 316 16.99 8.19 36.44
N PRO A 317 16.34 7.01 36.48
CA PRO A 317 15.50 6.57 35.40
C PRO A 317 14.23 7.43 35.40
N HIS A 318 14.23 8.51 34.62
CA HIS A 318 12.99 9.20 34.28
C HIS A 318 12.03 8.17 33.70
N ILE A 319 10.94 7.90 34.45
CA ILE A 319 9.85 7.06 33.99
C ILE A 319 9.29 7.77 32.75
N PHE A 320 9.51 7.18 31.58
CA PHE A 320 8.84 7.63 30.37
C PHE A 320 7.36 7.25 30.54
N LYS A 321 6.58 8.17 31.09
CA LYS A 321 5.12 8.08 31.07
C LYS A 321 4.68 8.83 29.84
N PHE A 322 3.83 8.19 29.05
CA PHE A 322 3.15 8.91 27.99
C PHE A 322 1.99 9.67 28.62
N ASP A 323 1.88 10.94 28.22
CA ASP A 323 0.76 11.77 28.64
C ASP A 323 -0.46 11.61 27.71
N SER A 324 -0.30 10.94 26.55
CA SER A 324 -1.38 10.73 25.55
C SER A 324 -1.10 9.58 24.58
N ASN A 325 -2.15 9.08 23.92
CA ASN A 325 -2.05 8.01 22.91
C ASN A 325 -1.32 8.53 21.65
N PRO A 326 -0.21 7.92 21.21
CA PRO A 326 0.47 8.33 19.97
C PRO A 326 -0.38 8.17 18.70
N PHE A 327 -1.44 7.34 18.74
CA PHE A 327 -2.39 7.15 17.64
C PHE A 327 -3.56 8.13 17.64
N GLN A 328 -3.76 8.88 18.73
CA GLN A 328 -4.78 9.90 18.77
C GLN A 328 -4.16 11.22 18.31
N PRO A 329 -4.81 11.97 17.40
CA PRO A 329 -4.35 13.30 17.08
C PRO A 329 -4.30 14.11 18.38
N ARG A 330 -3.19 14.81 18.62
CA ARG A 330 -3.17 15.81 19.69
C ARG A 330 -4.33 16.73 19.40
N LYS A 331 -5.16 17.03 20.40
CA LYS A 331 -6.11 18.15 20.38
C LYS A 331 -5.33 19.48 20.37
N GLY A 332 -4.34 19.63 19.49
CA GLY A 332 -3.83 20.93 19.09
C GLY A 332 -4.99 21.64 18.41
N LYS A 333 -5.12 22.94 18.67
CA LYS A 333 -6.16 23.81 18.11
C LYS A 333 -6.40 23.42 16.66
N ILE A 334 -7.47 22.67 16.41
CA ILE A 334 -8.02 22.58 15.08
C ILE A 334 -8.33 24.03 14.77
N ASP A 335 -7.61 24.60 13.82
CA ASP A 335 -7.86 25.97 13.42
C ASP A 335 -9.33 25.98 13.01
N GLU A 336 -10.18 26.56 13.86
CA GLU A 336 -11.62 26.66 13.61
C GLU A 336 -11.84 27.34 12.25
N GLN A 337 -10.85 28.09 11.77
CA GLN A 337 -10.73 28.62 10.42
C GLN A 337 -10.65 27.54 9.32
N LEU A 338 -9.92 26.43 9.48
CA LEU A 338 -9.82 25.38 8.46
C LEU A 338 -11.14 24.58 8.36
N ILE A 339 -11.77 24.26 9.49
CA ILE A 339 -13.12 23.67 9.51
C ILE A 339 -14.13 24.68 8.95
N ALA A 340 -14.05 25.96 9.29
CA ALA A 340 -14.92 26.99 8.74
C ALA A 340 -14.73 27.19 7.23
N VAL A 341 -13.51 27.08 6.70
CA VAL A 341 -13.21 27.14 5.26
C VAL A 341 -13.76 25.91 4.54
N LEU A 342 -13.62 24.70 5.11
CA LEU A 342 -14.17 23.46 4.55
C LEU A 342 -15.71 23.43 4.61
N ILE A 343 -16.32 23.98 5.67
CA ILE A 343 -17.78 24.16 5.78
C ILE A 343 -18.28 25.24 4.81
N LYS A 344 -17.52 26.33 4.58
CA LYS A 344 -17.85 27.34 3.56
C LYS A 344 -17.81 26.75 2.15
N PHE A 345 -16.79 25.94 1.85
CA PHE A 345 -16.63 25.28 0.54
C PHE A 345 -17.74 24.27 0.27
N THR A 346 -18.17 23.50 1.28
CA THR A 346 -19.25 22.51 1.10
C THR A 346 -20.63 23.15 0.97
N LYS A 347 -20.87 24.31 1.60
CA LYS A 347 -22.14 25.06 1.47
C LYS A 347 -22.26 25.90 0.19
N SER A 348 -21.17 26.12 -0.55
CA SER A 348 -21.20 26.84 -1.83
C SER A 348 -21.36 25.94 -3.05
N TYR A 349 -21.32 24.61 -2.88
CA TYR A 349 -21.35 23.63 -3.98
C TYR A 349 -22.49 22.60 -3.88
N PHE A 350 -23.32 22.65 -2.83
CA PHE A 350 -24.58 21.93 -2.67
C PHE A 350 -25.65 22.94 -2.23
#